data_AF-A0A1R0ZZD1-F1
#
_entry.id   AF-A0A1R0ZZD1-F1
#
_cell.length_a   1.000
_cell.length_b   1.000
_cell.length_c   1.000
_cell.angle_alpha   90.00
_cell.angle_beta   90.00
_cell.angle_gamma   90.00
#
_symmetry.space_group_name_H-M   'P 1'
#
loop_
_entity.id
_entity.type
_entity.pdbx_description
1 polymer ?
#
loop_
_entity_poly.entity_id
_entity_poly.type
_entity_poly.pdbx_seq_one_letter_code
_entity_poly.pdbx_strand_id
1 'polypeptide(L)'
;MDTPKITISSESVRSILTDLINEYIRIEKSIKGVAYQQNSHFIRGQITLMTSFMYETWDLKNGQSYFAFLKYIVEKYELNGVWRINDL
;
A
#
# COMPACT_ATOMS: atom_id res chain seq x y z
N MET A 1 10.27 23.10 -21.62
CA MET A 1 8.97 23.13 -20.94
C MET A 1 9.22 22.79 -19.49
N ASP A 2 8.83 23.67 -18.58
CA ASP A 2 8.83 23.33 -17.16
C ASP A 2 7.72 22.32 -16.90
N THR A 3 8.08 21.19 -16.29
CA THR A 3 7.10 20.19 -15.89
C THR A 3 6.24 20.76 -14.76
N PRO A 4 4.90 20.73 -14.86
CA PRO A 4 4.03 21.27 -13.82
C PRO A 4 4.27 20.53 -12.49
N LYS A 5 4.45 21.30 -11.41
CA LYS A 5 4.50 20.75 -10.05
C LYS A 5 3.08 20.45 -9.59
N ILE A 6 2.85 19.21 -9.18
CA ILE A 6 1.59 18.78 -8.57
C ILE A 6 1.83 18.68 -7.07
N THR A 7 1.00 19.37 -6.29
CA THR A 7 0.98 19.24 -4.83
C THR A 7 -0.21 18.37 -4.45
N ILE A 8 0.06 17.26 -3.76
CA ILE A 8 -0.97 16.37 -3.23
C ILE A 8 -1.09 16.66 -1.74
N SER A 9 -2.32 16.81 -1.25
CA SER A 9 -2.54 17.01 0.19
C SER A 9 -2.21 15.74 0.98
N SER A 10 -1.77 15.90 2.23
CA SER A 10 -1.50 14.76 3.12
C SER A 10 -2.74 13.90 3.35
N GLU A 11 -3.93 14.51 3.44
CA GLU A 11 -5.20 13.81 3.55
C GLU A 11 -5.51 12.96 2.32
N SER A 12 -5.27 13.50 1.12
CA SER A 12 -5.41 12.74 -0.13
C SER A 12 -4.45 11.55 -0.18
N VAL A 13 -3.19 11.74 0.23
CA VAL A 13 -2.21 10.63 0.29
C VAL A 13 -2.67 9.54 1.25
N ARG A 14 -3.16 9.92 2.44
CA ARG A 14 -3.70 8.96 3.42
C ARG A 14 -4.89 8.20 2.86
N SER A 15 -5.85 8.88 2.24
CA SER A 15 -7.02 8.23 1.62
C SER A 15 -6.59 7.25 0.53
N ILE A 16 -5.70 7.66 -0.38
CA ILE A 16 -5.19 6.79 -1.45
C ILE A 16 -4.51 5.55 -0.87
N LEU A 17 -3.66 5.71 0.14
CA LEU A 17 -3.00 4.57 0.78
C LEU A 17 -4.00 3.65 1.48
N THR A 18 -4.98 4.19 2.19
CA THR A 18 -6.06 3.40 2.80
C THR A 18 -6.77 2.55 1.76
N ASP A 19 -7.17 3.15 0.63
CA ASP A 19 -7.90 2.46 -0.43
C ASP A 19 -7.06 1.35 -1.06
N LEU A 20 -5.79 1.63 -1.37
CA LEU A 20 -4.87 0.64 -1.94
C LEU A 20 -4.62 -0.53 -0.97
N ILE A 21 -4.46 -0.26 0.32
CA ILE A 21 -4.25 -1.31 1.33
C ILE A 21 -5.51 -2.15 1.51
N ASN A 22 -6.69 -1.54 1.54
CA ASN A 22 -7.96 -2.26 1.59
C ASN A 22 -8.16 -3.16 0.37
N GLU A 23 -7.81 -2.67 -0.82
CA GLU A 23 -7.87 -3.46 -2.03
C GLU A 23 -6.89 -4.63 -2.01
N TYR A 24 -5.68 -4.43 -1.49
CA TYR A 24 -4.74 -5.53 -1.22
C TYR A 24 -5.36 -6.58 -0.29
N ILE A 25 -5.93 -6.17 0.85
CA ILE A 25 -6.59 -7.09 1.79
C ILE A 25 -7.73 -7.85 1.09
N ARG A 26 -8.53 -7.17 0.27
CA ARG A 26 -9.60 -7.79 -0.52
C ARG A 26 -9.05 -8.85 -1.47
N ILE A 27 -7.96 -8.54 -2.19
CA ILE A 27 -7.31 -9.47 -3.12
C ILE A 27 -6.83 -10.71 -2.38
N GLU A 28 -6.12 -10.54 -1.26
CA GLU A 28 -5.61 -11.65 -0.44
C GLU A 28 -6.73 -12.57 0.08
N LYS A 29 -7.89 -12.00 0.42
CA LYS A 29 -9.02 -12.78 0.97
C LYS A 29 -9.91 -13.43 -0.09
N SER A 30 -10.04 -12.82 -1.27
CA SER A 30 -11.10 -13.18 -2.23
C SER A 30 -10.62 -13.75 -3.56
N ILE A 31 -9.37 -13.50 -3.97
CA ILE A 31 -8.87 -13.93 -5.27
C ILE A 31 -7.97 -15.15 -5.12
N LYS A 32 -8.12 -16.12 -6.02
CA LYS A 32 -7.33 -17.35 -6.03
C LYS A 32 -6.75 -17.62 -7.44
N GLY A 33 -5.75 -18.50 -7.50
CA GLY A 33 -5.17 -18.95 -8.76
C GLY A 33 -4.32 -17.89 -9.46
N VAL A 34 -4.20 -17.97 -10.79
CA VAL A 34 -3.32 -17.08 -11.58
C VAL A 34 -3.71 -15.60 -11.46
N ALA A 35 -5.01 -15.33 -11.36
CA ALA A 35 -5.52 -13.98 -11.17
C ALA A 35 -5.01 -13.36 -9.85
N TYR A 36 -4.79 -14.16 -8.80
CA TYR A 36 -4.28 -13.67 -7.53
C TYR A 36 -2.88 -13.06 -7.71
N GLN A 37 -1.97 -13.78 -8.38
CA GLN A 37 -0.59 -13.30 -8.55
C GLN A 37 -0.56 -11.96 -9.29
N GLN A 38 -1.30 -11.84 -10.38
CA GLN A 38 -1.34 -10.61 -11.19
C GLN A 38 -1.90 -9.43 -10.39
N ASN A 39 -3.04 -9.62 -9.72
CA ASN A 39 -3.68 -8.55 -8.94
C ASN A 39 -2.86 -8.17 -7.71
N SER A 40 -2.32 -9.16 -6.97
CA SER A 40 -1.48 -8.91 -5.80
C SER A 40 -0.19 -8.18 -6.20
N HIS A 41 0.49 -8.58 -7.28
CA HIS A 41 1.67 -7.85 -7.75
C HIS A 41 1.35 -6.41 -8.19
N PHE A 42 0.24 -6.20 -8.89
CA PHE A 42 -0.17 -4.89 -9.37
C PHE A 42 -0.44 -3.92 -8.20
N ILE A 43 -1.28 -4.33 -7.24
CA ILE A 43 -1.63 -3.46 -6.10
C ILE A 43 -0.42 -3.18 -5.21
N ARG A 44 0.48 -4.16 -5.02
CA ARG A 44 1.72 -3.99 -4.28
C ARG A 44 2.66 -2.98 -4.94
N GLY A 45 2.70 -2.97 -6.27
CA GLY A 45 3.44 -1.98 -7.04
C GLY A 45 2.91 -0.56 -6.84
N GLN A 46 1.58 -0.39 -6.84
CA GLN A 46 0.94 0.91 -6.59
C GLN A 46 1.22 1.42 -5.17
N ILE A 47 1.10 0.56 -4.15
CA ILE A 47 1.45 0.91 -2.77
C ILE A 47 2.92 1.30 -2.69
N THR A 48 3.83 0.50 -3.26
CA THR A 48 5.28 0.76 -3.21
C THR A 48 5.65 2.09 -3.87
N LEU A 49 4.99 2.43 -4.99
CA LEU A 49 5.17 3.73 -5.65
C LEU A 49 4.73 4.88 -4.74
N MET A 50 3.55 4.77 -4.13
CA MET A 50 3.04 5.80 -3.23
C MET A 50 3.93 6.00 -2.00
N THR A 51 4.36 4.90 -1.37
CA THR A 51 5.25 4.97 -0.20
C THR A 51 6.63 5.51 -0.56
N SER A 52 7.11 5.29 -1.79
CA SER A 52 8.40 5.83 -2.25
C SER A 52 8.42 7.37 -2.32
N PHE A 53 7.29 8.02 -2.65
CA PHE A 53 7.16 9.47 -2.59
C PHE A 53 7.22 10.02 -1.16
N MET A 54 7.06 9.13 -0.17
CA MET A 54 7.14 9.44 1.25
C MET A 54 8.47 8.97 1.86
N TYR A 55 9.43 8.54 1.03
CA TYR A 55 10.72 7.95 1.42
C TYR A 55 10.60 6.64 2.20
N GLU A 56 9.48 5.92 2.02
CA GLU A 56 9.24 4.62 2.64
C GLU A 56 9.36 3.51 1.58
N THR A 57 10.31 2.60 1.78
CA THR A 57 10.58 1.50 0.87
C THR A 57 10.49 0.17 1.59
N TRP A 58 9.76 -0.79 1.00
CA TRP A 58 9.78 -2.16 1.47
C TRP A 58 11.09 -2.84 1.07
N ASP A 59 11.83 -3.37 2.05
CA ASP A 59 13.07 -4.12 1.81
C ASP A 59 12.92 -5.58 2.25
N LEU A 60 12.79 -6.45 1.26
CA LEU A 60 12.74 -7.90 1.46
C LEU A 60 14.05 -8.44 2.08
N LYS A 61 15.19 -7.78 1.86
CA LYS A 61 16.50 -8.23 2.36
C LYS A 61 16.59 -8.17 3.89
N ASN A 62 15.79 -7.30 4.52
CA ASN A 62 15.68 -7.22 5.98
C ASN A 62 14.72 -8.27 6.55
N GLY A 63 14.21 -9.20 5.73
CA GLY A 63 13.29 -10.26 6.16
C GLY A 63 11.90 -9.76 6.54
N GLN A 64 11.59 -8.49 6.27
CA GLN A 64 10.28 -7.92 6.58
C GLN A 64 9.22 -8.49 5.62
N SER A 65 8.19 -9.13 6.16
CA SER A 65 7.04 -9.52 5.35
C SER A 65 6.35 -8.27 4.79
N TYR A 66 5.77 -8.39 3.59
CA TYR A 66 5.04 -7.27 2.99
C TYR A 66 3.90 -6.79 3.92
N PHE A 67 3.27 -7.73 4.61
CA PHE A 67 2.29 -7.45 5.65
C PHE A 67 2.83 -6.59 6.80
N ALA A 68 4.01 -6.91 7.33
CA ALA A 68 4.63 -6.12 8.39
C ALA A 68 4.98 -4.70 7.91
N PHE A 69 5.34 -4.55 6.63
CA PHE A 69 5.52 -3.24 6.02
C PHE A 69 4.20 -2.46 5.95
N LEU A 70 3.11 -3.08 5.49
CA LEU A 70 1.79 -2.41 5.46
C LEU A 70 1.32 -2.00 6.85
N LYS A 71 1.51 -2.87 7.85
CA LYS A 71 1.18 -2.56 9.25
C LYS A 71 1.95 -1.34 9.75
N TYR A 72 3.26 -1.29 9.48
CA TYR A 72 4.09 -0.13 9.80
C TYR A 72 3.59 1.15 9.13
N ILE A 73 3.22 1.11 7.84
CA ILE A 73 2.67 2.27 7.12
C ILE A 73 1.36 2.75 7.76
N VAL A 74 0.45 1.83 8.08
CA VAL A 74 -0.85 2.16 8.69
C VAL A 74 -0.67 2.81 10.06
N GLU A 75 0.22 2.25 10.89
CA GLU A 75 0.51 2.78 12.23
C GLU A 75 1.24 4.12 12.16
N LYS A 76 2.25 4.27 11.31
CA LYS A 76 3.08 5.48 11.20
C LYS A 76 2.29 6.70 10.71
N TYR A 77 1.36 6.50 9.78
CA TYR A 77 0.62 7.58 9.13
C TYR A 77 -0.83 7.73 9.61
N GLU A 78 -1.23 6.94 10.61
CA GLU A 78 -2.57 6.96 11.21
C GLU A 78 -3.66 6.78 10.14
N LEU A 79 -3.50 5.76 9.30
CA LEU A 79 -4.43 5.50 8.20
C LEU A 79 -5.78 5.00 8.73
N ASN A 80 -6.79 5.87 8.68
CA ASN A 80 -8.15 5.56 9.07
C ASN A 80 -8.86 4.70 8.01
N GLY A 81 -9.75 3.82 8.45
CA GLY A 81 -10.62 3.03 7.56
C GLY A 81 -9.96 1.79 6.94
N VAL A 82 -8.71 1.48 7.31
CA VAL A 82 -8.06 0.24 6.90
C VAL A 82 -8.71 -0.95 7.61
N TRP A 83 -9.14 -1.95 6.85
CA TRP A 83 -9.68 -3.20 7.41
C TRP A 83 -8.63 -3.85 8.28
N ARG A 84 -9.04 -4.53 9.35
CA ARG A 84 -8.13 -5.13 10.32
C ARG A 84 -7.07 -5.98 9.61
N ILE A 85 -5.87 -5.40 9.52
CA ILE A 85 -4.68 -6.05 8.97
C ILE A 85 -4.41 -7.32 9.78
N ASN A 86 -4.61 -7.31 11.09
CA ASN A 86 -4.47 -8.50 11.96
C ASN A 86 -5.38 -9.69 11.59
N ASP A 87 -6.40 -9.49 10.73
CA ASP A 87 -7.32 -10.55 10.27
C ASP A 87 -6.92 -11.13 8.88
N LEU A 88 -5.68 -10.91 8.43
CA LEU A 88 -5.06 -11.54 7.26
C LEU A 88 -4.26 -12.79 7.64
#